data_AF-A0AAV3XTI7-F1
#
_entry.id   AF-A0AAV3XTI7-F1
#
_cell.length_a   1.000
_cell.length_b   1.000
_cell.length_c   1.000
_cell.angle_alpha   90.00
_cell.angle_beta   90.00
_cell.angle_gamma   90.00
#
_symmetry.space_group_name_H-M   'P 1'
#
loop_
_entity.id
_entity.type
_entity.pdbx_description
1 polymer ?
#
loop_
_entity_poly.entity_id
_entity_poly.type
_entity_poly.pdbx_seq_one_letter_code
_entity_poly.pdbx_strand_id
1 'polypeptide(L)' 'MSEAEKEVFIRGRVPESVRARFKATCALRGRDMSDVLRELVEQWLADHETSAPTRGKENK' A
#
# COMPACT_ATOMS: atom_id res chain seq x y z
N MET A 1 -18.42 16.88 -3.94
CA MET A 1 -18.32 15.45 -4.29
C MET A 1 -16.86 15.10 -4.34
N SER A 2 -16.51 13.97 -3.75
CA SER A 2 -15.21 13.58 -3.19
C SER A 2 -14.02 13.78 -4.15
N GLU A 3 -12.96 14.44 -3.67
CA GLU A 3 -11.64 14.38 -4.30
C GLU A 3 -11.21 12.91 -4.29
N ALA A 4 -11.21 12.27 -5.45
CA ALA A 4 -10.56 10.99 -5.63
C ALA A 4 -9.10 11.17 -5.21
N GLU A 5 -8.70 10.54 -4.12
CA GLU A 5 -7.31 10.56 -3.65
C GLU A 5 -6.39 10.18 -4.80
N LYS A 6 -5.37 11.01 -5.05
CA LYS A 6 -4.45 10.77 -6.16
C LYS A 6 -3.61 9.54 -5.83
N GLU A 7 -3.78 8.49 -6.63
CA GLU A 7 -2.91 7.32 -6.56
C GLU A 7 -1.47 7.72 -6.94
N VAL A 8 -0.52 7.41 -6.07
CA VAL A 8 0.91 7.67 -6.28
C VAL A 8 1.70 6.37 -6.31
N PHE A 9 2.81 6.36 -7.04
CA PHE A 9 3.67 5.18 -7.14
C PHE A 9 4.60 5.06 -5.94
N ILE A 10 4.53 3.94 -5.24
CA ILE A 10 5.52 3.55 -4.23
C ILE A 10 6.67 2.84 -4.95
N ARG A 11 7.90 3.37 -4.84
CA ARG A 11 9.11 2.77 -5.41
C ARG A 11 9.97 2.18 -4.29
N GLY A 12 10.12 0.86 -4.29
CA GLY A 12 11.00 0.13 -3.37
C GLY A 12 12.05 -0.67 -4.13
N ARG A 13 13.22 -0.86 -3.51
CA ARG A 13 14.21 -1.83 -4.00
C ARG A 13 13.86 -3.20 -3.42
N VAL A 14 13.68 -4.17 -4.29
CA VAL A 14 13.51 -5.58 -3.92
C VAL A 14 14.46 -6.43 -4.76
N PRO A 15 14.95 -7.57 -4.25
CA PRO A 15 15.69 -8.53 -5.06
C PRO A 15 14.86 -8.99 -6.26
N GLU A 16 15.51 -9.24 -7.40
CA GLU A 16 14.83 -9.67 -8.62
C GLU A 16 14.03 -10.97 -8.41
N SER A 17 14.60 -11.92 -7.66
CA SER A 17 13.95 -13.17 -7.29
C SER A 17 12.65 -12.96 -6.52
N VAL A 18 12.60 -11.96 -5.65
CA VAL A 18 11.39 -11.61 -4.88
C VAL A 18 10.34 -11.01 -5.80
N ARG A 19 10.73 -10.07 -6.68
CA ARG A 19 9.81 -9.49 -7.68
C ARG A 19 9.23 -10.55 -8.60
N ALA A 20 10.05 -11.49 -9.07
CA ALA A 20 9.63 -12.57 -9.96
C ALA A 20 8.61 -13.48 -9.28
N ARG A 21 8.89 -13.90 -8.03
CA ARG A 21 7.96 -14.70 -7.22
C ARG A 21 6.66 -13.95 -6.97
N PHE A 22 6.74 -12.68 -6.57
CA PHE A 22 5.57 -11.84 -6.32
C PHE A 22 4.67 -11.74 -7.57
N LYS A 23 5.25 -11.42 -8.72
CA LYS A 23 4.52 -11.35 -9.99
C LYS A 23 3.87 -12.70 -10.35
N ALA A 24 4.62 -13.80 -10.24
CA ALA A 24 4.12 -15.13 -10.52
C ALA A 24 2.94 -15.51 -9.60
N THR A 25 3.05 -15.22 -8.29
CA THR A 25 1.98 -15.49 -7.32
C THR A 25 0.74 -14.65 -7.58
N CYS A 26 0.89 -13.37 -7.92
CA CYS A 26 -0.24 -12.51 -8.28
C CYS A 26 -0.97 -13.05 -9.53
N ALA A 27 -0.20 -13.43 -10.56
CA ALA A 27 -0.75 -14.01 -11.78
C ALA A 27 -1.48 -15.34 -11.52
N LEU A 28 -0.90 -16.24 -10.72
CA LEU A 28 -1.53 -17.52 -10.36
C LEU A 28 -2.83 -17.35 -9.58
N ARG A 29 -2.95 -16.27 -8.80
CA ARG A 29 -4.15 -15.95 -8.01
C ARG A 29 -5.15 -15.06 -8.75
N GLY A 30 -4.84 -14.64 -9.98
CA GLY A 30 -5.68 -13.71 -10.75
C GLY A 30 -5.85 -12.35 -10.08
N ARG A 31 -4.82 -11.87 -9.36
CA ARG A 31 -4.84 -10.61 -8.62
C ARG A 31 -3.92 -9.60 -9.29
N ASP A 32 -4.33 -8.33 -9.31
CA ASP A 32 -3.49 -7.23 -9.75
C ASP A 32 -2.39 -6.92 -8.74
N MET A 33 -1.18 -6.66 -9.25
CA MET A 33 -0.02 -6.36 -8.40
C MET A 33 -0.25 -5.11 -7.55
N SER A 34 -0.94 -4.11 -8.10
CA SER A 34 -1.25 -2.85 -7.39
C SER A 34 -2.18 -3.09 -6.21
N ASP A 35 -3.19 -3.96 -6.37
CA ASP A 35 -4.13 -4.29 -5.30
C ASP A 35 -3.43 -5.04 -4.17
N VAL A 36 -2.62 -6.04 -4.51
CA VAL A 36 -1.85 -6.79 -3.51
C VAL A 36 -0.84 -5.88 -2.79
N LEU A 37 -0.19 -4.96 -3.52
CA LEU A 37 0.72 -3.99 -2.91
C LEU A 37 -0.02 -3.05 -1.96
N ARG A 38 -1.19 -2.55 -2.36
CA ARG A 38 -2.05 -1.70 -1.52
C ARG A 38 -2.46 -2.43 -0.24
N GLU A 39 -2.96 -3.65 -0.35
CA GLU A 39 -3.34 -4.48 0.80
C GLU A 39 -2.16 -4.70 1.76
N LEU A 40 -0.97 -5.00 1.24
CA LEU A 40 0.24 -5.18 2.07
C LEU A 40 0.65 -3.89 2.77
N VAL A 41 0.53 -2.74 2.11
CA VAL A 41 0.84 -1.43 2.70
C VAL A 41 -0.18 -1.06 3.78
N GLU A 42 -1.48 -1.24 3.51
CA GLU A 42 -2.55 -1.00 4.48
C GLU A 42 -2.42 -1.92 5.69
N GLN A 43 -2.12 -3.21 5.49
CA GLN A 43 -1.88 -4.15 6.58
C GLN A 43 -0.68 -3.73 7.42
N TRP A 44 0.43 -3.37 6.78
CA TRP A 44 1.60 -2.88 7.50
C TRP A 44 1.29 -1.62 8.32
N LEU A 45 0.50 -0.69 7.76
CA LEU A 45 0.05 0.50 8.50
C LEU A 45 -0.86 0.11 9.67
N ALA A 46 -1.84 -0.78 9.47
CA ALA A 46 -2.73 -1.22 10.54
C ALA A 46 -1.98 -1.88 11.71
N ASP A 47 -0.92 -2.63 11.42
CA ASP A 47 -0.12 -3.32 12.43
C ASP A 47 0.87 -2.39 13.16
N HIS A 48 1.31 -1.30 12.51
CA HIS A 48 2.41 -0.45 12.99
C HIS A 48 2.02 1.01 13.30
N GLU A 49 0.88 1.51 12.82
CA GLU A 49 0.27 2.73 13.31
C GLU A 49 -0.29 2.44 14.70
N THR A 50 0.57 2.56 15.72
CA THR A 50 0.10 2.92 17.06
C THR A 50 -0.73 4.17 16.87
N SER A 51 -2.04 4.07 17.11
CA SER A 51 -3.00 5.17 17.04
C SER A 51 -2.41 6.45 17.62
N ALA A 52 -1.76 7.24 16.77
CA ALA A 52 -1.34 8.57 17.14
C ALA A 52 -2.64 9.37 17.11
N PRO A 53 -3.10 9.93 18.25
CA PRO A 53 -4.24 10.82 18.19
C PRO A 53 -3.82 11.96 17.27
N THR A 54 -4.45 12.06 16.09
CA THR A 54 -4.19 13.14 15.17
C THR A 54 -4.63 14.43 15.84
N ARG A 55 -3.62 15.10 16.37
CA ARG A 55 -3.59 16.49 16.81
C ARG A 55 -4.31 17.34 15.77
N GLY A 56 -5.24 18.16 16.25
CA GLY A 56 -6.29 18.76 15.47
C GLY A 56 -5.84 19.56 14.25
N LYS A 57 -6.68 19.50 13.21
CA LYS A 57 -6.88 20.64 12.32
C LYS A 57 -7.88 21.58 12.99
N GLU A 58 -7.38 22.41 13.90
CA GLU A 58 -7.94 23.74 14.16
C GLU A 58 -6.88 24.76 13.71
N ASN A 59 -7.34 25.98 13.42
CA ASN A 59 -6.65 27.18 12.92
C ASN A 59 -7.02 27.44 11.45
N LYS A 60 -8.13 28.14 11.18
CA LYS A 60 -8.47 29.57 11.41
C LYS A 60 -8.20 30.38 10.15
#